data_AF-A0A968A293-F1
#
_entry.id   AF-A0A968A293-F1
#
_cell.length_a   1.000
_cell.length_b   1.000
_cell.length_c   1.000
_cell.angle_alpha   90.00
_cell.angle_beta   90.00
_cell.angle_gamma   90.00
#
_symmetry.space_group_name_H-M   'P 1'
#
loop_
_entity.id
_entity.type
_entity.pdbx_description
1 polymer ?
#
loop_
_entity_poly.entity_id
_entity_poly.type
_entity_poly.pdbx_seq_one_letter_code
_entity_poly.pdbx_strand_id
1 'polypeptide(L)'
;NSNAATITLWALASEAAELETPSIFRYVESEGWVELGNQFNDIDGEYIYVQADTPGFSNFLIAKEGEAPTAITLSDFSAHVS
;
A
#
# COMPACT_ATOMS: atom_id res chain seq x y z
N ASN A 1 12.57 -6.02 -18.68
CA ASN A 1 13.10 -5.99 -17.31
C ASN A 1 11.96 -5.82 -16.33
N SER A 2 11.38 -6.94 -15.92
CA SER A 2 10.23 -7.04 -15.03
C SER A 2 10.70 -7.03 -13.57
N ASN A 3 11.22 -5.90 -13.11
CA ASN A 3 11.58 -5.72 -11.70
C ASN A 3 10.29 -5.48 -10.89
N ALA A 4 9.43 -6.50 -10.84
CA ALA A 4 8.27 -6.53 -9.95
C ALA A 4 8.74 -7.04 -8.59
N ALA A 5 8.37 -6.32 -7.53
CA ALA A 5 8.50 -6.78 -6.16
C ALA A 5 7.09 -7.10 -5.63
N THR A 6 6.98 -8.12 -4.81
CA THR A 6 5.76 -8.42 -4.08
C THR A 6 5.87 -7.77 -2.71
N ILE A 7 4.87 -6.98 -2.33
CA ILE A 7 4.78 -6.35 -1.01
C ILE A 7 3.62 -6.95 -0.28
N THR A 8 3.83 -7.30 0.99
CA THR A 8 2.80 -7.75 1.92
C THR A 8 2.74 -6.78 3.09
N LEU A 9 1.58 -6.17 3.31
CA LEU A 9 1.34 -5.27 4.45
C LEU A 9 0.39 -5.94 5.43
N TRP A 10 0.77 -5.92 6.70
CA TRP A 10 0.06 -6.55 7.81
C TRP A 10 -0.56 -5.48 8.69
N ALA A 11 -1.79 -5.72 9.15
CA ALA A 11 -2.46 -4.87 10.13
C ALA A 11 -3.25 -5.76 11.10
N LEU A 12 -3.32 -5.38 12.37
CA LEU A 12 -4.30 -5.95 13.28
C LEU A 12 -5.72 -5.59 12.80
N ALA A 13 -6.70 -6.44 13.10
CA ALA A 13 -8.11 -6.15 12.76
C ALA A 13 -8.59 -4.80 13.29
N SER A 14 -8.11 -4.37 14.46
CA SER A 14 -8.40 -3.06 15.05
C SER A 14 -7.74 -1.89 14.30
N GLU A 15 -6.57 -2.10 13.71
CA GLU A 15 -5.82 -1.10 12.94
C GLU A 15 -6.38 -0.97 11.53
N ALA A 16 -6.85 -2.08 10.97
CA ALA A 16 -7.57 -2.10 9.71
C ALA A 16 -8.95 -1.45 9.80
N ALA A 17 -9.39 -0.97 10.98
CA ALA A 17 -10.64 -0.23 11.17
C ALA A 17 -11.86 -0.84 10.45
N GLU A 18 -11.97 -2.17 10.47
CA GLU A 18 -13.04 -2.93 9.79
C GLU A 18 -13.06 -2.77 8.25
N LEU A 19 -11.90 -2.54 7.62
CA LEU A 19 -11.76 -2.62 6.16
C LEU A 19 -12.17 -4.01 5.67
N GLU A 20 -13.39 -4.14 5.12
CA GLU A 20 -13.91 -5.40 4.57
C GLU A 20 -13.11 -5.85 3.34
N THR A 21 -12.63 -4.89 2.54
CA THR A 21 -11.84 -5.12 1.32
C THR A 21 -10.67 -4.13 1.26
N PRO A 22 -9.59 -4.38 2.02
CA PRO A 22 -8.44 -3.50 2.00
C PRO A 22 -7.74 -3.56 0.63
N SER A 23 -7.32 -2.39 0.13
CA SER A 23 -6.58 -2.28 -1.14
C SER A 23 -5.25 -1.54 -0.95
N ILE A 24 -4.21 -1.93 -1.71
CA ILE A 24 -2.92 -1.24 -1.79
C ILE A 24 -2.92 -0.26 -2.96
N PHE A 25 -2.64 0.99 -2.64
CA PHE A 25 -2.41 2.05 -3.60
C PHE A 25 -0.95 2.45 -3.63
N ARG A 26 -0.47 2.79 -4.83
CA ARG A 26 0.87 3.34 -5.06
C ARG A 26 0.76 4.75 -5.59
N TYR A 27 1.54 5.68 -5.04
CA TYR A 27 1.64 7.01 -5.63
C TYR A 27 2.54 7.01 -6.86
N VAL A 28 2.02 7.56 -7.95
CA VAL A 28 2.71 7.82 -9.23
C VAL A 28 2.54 9.29 -9.53
N GLU A 29 3.63 10.06 -9.65
CA GLU A 29 3.59 11.53 -9.77
C GLU A 29 2.65 12.03 -10.88
N SER A 30 2.60 11.35 -12.03
CA SER A 30 1.74 11.70 -13.16
C SER A 30 0.28 11.27 -13.05
N GLU A 31 -0.02 10.29 -12.19
CA GLU A 31 -1.33 9.62 -12.14
C GLU A 31 -2.02 9.74 -10.77
N GLY A 32 -1.30 10.22 -9.75
CA GLY A 32 -1.76 10.23 -8.37
C GLY A 32 -1.68 8.86 -7.73
N TRP A 33 -2.63 8.56 -6.83
CA TRP A 33 -2.77 7.23 -6.25
C TRP A 33 -3.37 6.26 -7.25
N VAL A 34 -2.62 5.22 -7.58
CA VAL A 34 -3.04 4.15 -8.50
C VAL A 34 -3.21 2.87 -7.69
N GLU A 35 -4.39 2.25 -7.78
CA GLU A 35 -4.65 0.94 -7.18
C GLU A 35 -3.80 -0.14 -7.87
N LEU A 36 -3.18 -1.03 -7.09
CA LEU A 36 -2.47 -2.18 -7.65
C LEU A 36 -3.48 -3.27 -8.04
N GLY A 37 -3.36 -3.88 -9.22
CA GLY A 37 -4.36 -4.84 -9.71
C GLY A 37 -4.21 -6.29 -9.21
N ASN A 38 -2.98 -6.73 -8.94
CA ASN A 38 -2.69 -8.11 -8.52
C ASN A 38 -2.74 -8.24 -6.99
N GLN A 39 -3.89 -7.95 -6.37
CA GLN A 39 -4.00 -7.99 -4.92
C GLN A 39 -4.49 -9.33 -4.39
N PHE A 40 -3.98 -9.72 -3.23
CA PHE A 40 -4.42 -10.88 -2.47
C PHE A 40 -4.57 -10.47 -1.00
N ASN A 41 -5.74 -10.76 -0.43
CA ASN A 41 -6.08 -10.42 0.95
C ASN A 41 -6.37 -11.71 1.71
N ASP A 42 -5.83 -11.85 2.91
CA ASP A 42 -6.09 -13.02 3.76
C ASP A 42 -5.82 -12.70 5.24
N ILE A 43 -6.10 -13.67 6.11
CA ILE A 43 -5.97 -13.56 7.56
C ILE A 43 -4.95 -14.60 8.05
N ASP A 44 -3.96 -14.16 8.81
CA ASP A 44 -3.03 -15.04 9.53
C ASP A 44 -3.08 -14.72 11.03
N GLY A 45 -3.71 -15.62 11.80
CA GLY A 45 -3.95 -15.39 13.22
C GLY A 45 -4.84 -14.16 13.47
N GLU A 46 -4.29 -13.16 14.15
CA GLU A 46 -4.98 -11.90 14.48
C GLU A 46 -4.73 -10.79 13.45
N TYR A 47 -3.92 -11.07 12.43
CA TYR A 47 -3.53 -10.11 11.42
C TYR A 47 -4.33 -10.31 10.13
N ILE A 48 -4.76 -9.19 9.56
CA ILE A 48 -5.22 -9.10 8.18
C ILE A 48 -4.03 -8.65 7.35
N TYR A 49 -3.80 -9.27 6.21
CA TYR A 49 -2.77 -8.82 5.28
C TYR A 49 -3.30 -8.61 3.87
N VAL A 50 -2.65 -7.67 3.18
CA VAL A 50 -2.82 -7.45 1.75
C VAL A 50 -1.48 -7.57 1.07
N GLN A 51 -1.46 -8.29 -0.04
CA GLN A 51 -0.29 -8.50 -0.86
C GLN A 51 -0.54 -7.98 -2.27
N ALA A 52 0.43 -7.29 -2.87
CA ALA A 52 0.34 -6.85 -4.26
C ALA A 52 1.70 -6.80 -4.95
N ASP A 53 1.70 -7.00 -6.27
CA ASP A 53 2.87 -6.78 -7.12
C ASP A 53 3.02 -5.30 -7.49
N THR A 54 4.21 -4.75 -7.31
CA THR A 54 4.55 -3.38 -7.67
C THR A 54 5.83 -3.30 -8.51
N PRO A 55 5.83 -2.50 -9.60
CA PRO A 55 7.07 -2.12 -10.25
C PRO A 55 7.75 -1.00 -9.43
N GLY A 56 8.65 -1.39 -8.53
CA GLY A 56 9.51 -0.48 -7.75
C GLY A 56 9.05 -0.19 -6.31
N PHE A 57 9.94 0.46 -5.54
CA PHE A 57 9.67 0.96 -4.18
C PHE A 57 9.12 2.39 -4.26
N SER A 58 7.82 2.55 -4.01
CA SER A 58 7.18 3.86 -3.79
C SER A 58 6.50 3.83 -2.43
N ASN A 59 5.88 4.94 -2.01
CA ASN A 59 5.05 4.95 -0.81
C ASN A 59 3.72 4.26 -1.12
N PHE A 60 3.29 3.37 -0.22
CA PHE A 60 2.05 2.62 -0.34
C PHE A 60 1.10 2.98 0.79
N LEU A 61 -0.19 2.93 0.52
CA LEU A 61 -1.23 3.10 1.51
C LEU A 61 -2.22 1.95 1.43
N ILE A 62 -2.67 1.50 2.60
CA ILE A 62 -3.85 0.64 2.75
C ILE A 62 -5.06 1.57 2.92
N ALA A 63 -6.01 1.51 1.99
CA ALA A 63 -7.23 2.31 2.07
C ALA A 63 -8.46 1.51 1.64
N LYS A 64 -9.64 2.02 2.02
CA LYS A 64 -10.92 1.63 1.43
C LYS A 64 -11.10 2.34 0.10
N GLU A 65 -11.85 1.74 -0.82
CA GLU A 65 -12.40 2.45 -1.97
C GLU A 65 -13.11 3.74 -1.50
N GLY A 66 -12.63 4.90 -1.98
CA GLY A 66 -13.17 6.23 -1.63
C GLY A 66 -12.44 6.98 -0.50
N GLU A 67 -11.57 6.32 0.28
CA GLU A 67 -10.85 6.93 1.43
C GLU A 67 -9.35 7.16 1.15
N ALA A 68 -8.95 7.14 -0.13
CA ALA A 68 -7.57 7.46 -0.50
C ALA A 68 -7.25 8.94 -0.16
N PRO A 69 -6.13 9.23 0.53
CA PRO A 69 -5.72 10.58 0.87
C PRO A 69 -5.62 11.45 -0.37
N THR A 70 -6.32 12.58 -0.35
CA THR A 70 -6.34 13.54 -1.45
C THR A 70 -5.07 14.38 -1.54
N ALA A 71 -4.21 14.33 -0.50
CA ALA A 71 -2.92 14.99 -0.46
C ALA A 71 -1.86 14.11 0.22
N ILE A 72 -0.71 13.96 -0.41
CA ILE A 72 0.49 13.40 0.21
C ILE A 72 1.50 14.53 0.35
N THR A 73 1.98 14.77 1.57
CA THR A 73 3.18 15.57 1.76
C THR A 73 4.37 14.63 1.72
N LEU A 74 5.12 14.63 0.61
CA LEU A 74 6.44 13.99 0.57
C LEU A 74 7.34 14.78 1.51
N SER A 75 7.51 14.29 2.74
CA SER A 75 8.57 14.78 3.61
C SER A 75 9.86 14.32 2.96
N ASP A 76 10.72 15.25 2.52
CA ASP A 76 12.00 14.95 1.90
C ASP A 76 12.70 13.84 2.68
N PHE A 77 12.76 12.65 2.08
CA PHE A 77 13.49 11.52 2.61
C PHE A 77 14.97 11.83 2.40
N SER A 78 15.51 12.69 3.25
CA SER A 78 16.95 12.90 3.34
C SER A 78 17.53 11.60 3.90
N ALA A 79 17.83 10.68 2.99
CA ALA A 79 18.60 9.49 3.30
C ALA A 79 19.87 9.96 4.02
N HIS A 80 19.96 9.68 5.31
CA HIS A 80 21.21 9.72 6.03
C HIS A 80 22.11 8.66 5.39
N VAL A 81 22.91 9.08 4.42
CA VAL A 81 24.04 8.30 3.95
C VAL A 81 25.13 8.50 5.01
N SER A 82 25.20 7.56 5.95
CA SER A 82 26.37 7.35 6.82
C SER A 82 27.28 6.30 6.23
#